data_AF-A0A7J5EW97-F1
#
_entry.id   AF-A0A7J5EW97-F1
#
_cell.length_a   1.000
_cell.length_b   1.000
_cell.length_c   1.000
_cell.angle_alpha   90.00
_cell.angle_beta   90.00
_cell.angle_gamma   90.00
#
_symmetry.space_group_name_H-M   'P 1'
#
loop_
_entity.id
_entity.type
_entity.pdbx_description
1 polymer ?
#
loop_
_entity_poly.entity_id
_entity_poly.type
_entity_poly.pdbx_seq_one_letter_code
_entity_poly.pdbx_strand_id
1 'polypeptide(L)'
;MRKRSGSVASLSLVVGACILPATLGGCKDKQLKGAQAEVQPHKIKVTMPTVPSFEVPKPHPDGSHTVKEMRVQGNRYIKETLSIKGYIVWQYDCATAIRQPDEDDAAVAKRIEENPTLCRRPAFYLGDTPDTPVERAVWVVEVPREMTKQEKKNLPKEMVDTWPAVPPYKVGDEVVATGQWMHASPHGESNTDGLLVYQSFNNITQNWQSPAPIELAEPSIRPPAH
;
A
#
# COMPACT_ATOMS: atom_id res chain seq x y z
N MET A 1 -1.67 12.30 -47.48
CA MET A 1 -2.69 12.76 -48.46
C MET A 1 -3.04 11.64 -49.43
N ARG A 2 -4.33 11.36 -49.68
CA ARG A 2 -4.91 11.12 -51.03
C ARG A 2 -6.42 10.80 -50.95
N LYS A 3 -7.25 11.59 -51.65
CA LYS A 3 -8.67 11.31 -51.91
C LYS A 3 -8.84 10.39 -53.13
N ARG A 4 -9.82 9.50 -53.11
CA ARG A 4 -10.56 8.90 -54.25
C ARG A 4 -11.96 8.53 -53.72
N SER A 5 -13.11 8.95 -54.23
CA SER A 5 -13.52 9.69 -55.46
C SER A 5 -13.47 8.90 -56.77
N GLY A 6 -14.58 8.93 -57.53
CA GLY A 6 -14.93 8.03 -58.66
C GLY A 6 -15.86 6.90 -58.18
N SER A 7 -17.05 6.59 -58.74
CA SER A 7 -17.62 6.75 -60.10
C SER A 7 -16.85 5.93 -61.17
N VAL A 8 -17.44 5.23 -62.14
CA VAL A 8 -18.80 5.26 -62.79
C VAL A 8 -19.36 3.80 -62.87
N ALA A 9 -20.35 3.27 -63.64
CA ALA A 9 -21.31 3.64 -64.73
C ALA A 9 -22.47 2.58 -64.82
N SER A 10 -23.28 2.64 -65.89
CA SER A 10 -24.20 1.58 -66.44
C SER A 10 -25.58 1.41 -65.73
N LEU A 11 -26.78 1.68 -66.28
CA LEU A 11 -27.35 2.09 -67.59
C LEU A 11 -28.15 1.00 -68.36
N SER A 12 -29.41 1.34 -68.70
CA SER A 12 -30.29 0.82 -69.78
C SER A 12 -31.23 -0.39 -69.59
N LEU A 13 -32.43 -0.23 -70.19
CA LEU A 13 -33.54 -1.13 -70.55
C LEU A 13 -34.77 -1.28 -69.59
N VAL A 14 -36.02 -1.44 -70.08
CA VAL A 14 -36.73 -0.81 -71.24
C VAL A 14 -38.26 -1.14 -71.21
N VAL A 15 -39.11 -0.18 -71.63
CA VAL A 15 -40.53 -0.31 -72.07
C VAL A 15 -41.61 -0.87 -71.10
N GLY A 16 -42.79 -0.26 -71.10
CA GLY A 16 -44.04 -0.78 -70.53
C GLY A 16 -45.09 0.31 -70.32
N ALA A 17 -45.96 0.56 -71.30
CA ALA A 17 -46.90 1.70 -71.28
C ALA A 17 -48.38 1.25 -71.28
N CYS A 18 -49.21 1.83 -70.39
CA CYS A 18 -50.66 1.73 -70.44
C CYS A 18 -51.34 3.06 -70.05
N ILE A 19 -52.33 3.42 -70.87
CA ILE A 19 -53.07 4.67 -71.02
C ILE A 19 -53.99 5.02 -69.81
N LEU A 20 -53.96 6.30 -69.39
CA LEU A 20 -55.01 7.27 -68.96
C LEU A 20 -56.43 6.81 -68.46
N PRO A 21 -57.24 7.67 -67.78
CA PRO A 21 -56.97 8.99 -67.17
C PRO A 21 -57.50 9.23 -65.72
N ALA A 22 -56.95 10.28 -65.11
CA ALA A 22 -57.52 11.21 -64.11
C ALA A 22 -58.78 10.86 -63.27
N THR A 23 -58.58 10.81 -61.95
CA THR A 23 -59.48 11.47 -60.97
C THR A 23 -58.66 12.39 -60.06
N LEU A 24 -59.22 13.56 -59.70
CA LEU A 24 -58.54 14.56 -58.86
C LEU A 24 -58.77 14.27 -57.38
N GLY A 25 -57.70 13.95 -56.65
CA GLY A 25 -57.69 13.81 -55.19
C GLY A 25 -56.30 14.12 -54.65
N GLY A 26 -56.11 15.34 -54.14
CA GLY A 26 -54.77 15.82 -53.77
C GLY A 26 -54.35 15.44 -52.35
N CYS A 27 -53.06 15.16 -52.16
CA CYS A 27 -52.32 15.62 -50.99
C CYS A 27 -50.81 15.59 -51.26
N LYS A 28 -50.06 16.44 -50.56
CA LYS A 28 -48.61 16.62 -50.77
C LYS A 28 -47.78 15.59 -50.00
N ASP A 29 -46.48 15.54 -50.33
CA ASP A 29 -45.37 15.17 -49.45
C ASP A 29 -45.49 13.87 -48.64
N LYS A 30 -45.32 12.72 -49.30
CA LYS A 30 -45.02 11.44 -48.62
C LYS A 30 -43.52 11.12 -48.65
N GLN A 31 -42.75 11.95 -47.95
CA GLN A 31 -41.41 11.58 -47.52
C GLN A 31 -41.49 10.33 -46.61
N LEU A 32 -40.70 9.30 -46.92
CA LEU A 32 -40.72 8.06 -46.15
C LEU A 32 -40.20 8.31 -44.72
N LYS A 33 -41.09 8.20 -43.72
CA LYS A 33 -40.69 8.17 -42.32
C LYS A 33 -39.97 6.84 -42.05
N GLY A 34 -38.67 6.91 -41.78
CA GLY A 34 -37.95 5.78 -41.17
C GLY A 34 -38.53 5.42 -39.81
N ALA A 35 -38.26 4.20 -39.34
CA ALA A 35 -38.63 3.78 -38.00
C ALA A 35 -38.08 4.75 -36.95
N GLN A 36 -38.88 5.05 -35.92
CA GLN A 36 -38.39 5.85 -34.79
C GLN A 36 -37.35 5.05 -34.03
N ALA A 37 -36.26 5.71 -33.63
CA ALA A 37 -35.27 5.11 -32.75
C ALA A 37 -35.93 4.77 -31.40
N GLU A 38 -35.88 3.50 -31.02
CA GLU A 38 -36.59 2.94 -29.86
C GLU A 38 -36.08 3.52 -28.53
N VAL A 39 -34.85 4.05 -28.52
CA VAL A 39 -34.27 4.80 -27.41
C VAL A 39 -34.86 6.21 -27.34
N GLN A 40 -36.01 6.33 -26.68
CA GLN A 40 -36.48 7.61 -26.13
C GLN A 40 -35.35 8.21 -25.27
N PRO A 41 -34.90 9.46 -25.49
CA PRO A 41 -33.87 10.09 -24.67
C PRO A 41 -34.48 10.52 -23.33
N HIS A 42 -34.65 9.55 -22.43
CA HIS A 42 -35.17 9.76 -21.09
C HIS A 42 -34.31 10.81 -20.38
N LYS A 43 -34.90 11.96 -20.01
CA LYS A 43 -34.25 13.04 -19.27
C LYS A 43 -34.07 12.68 -17.79
N ILE A 44 -33.41 11.55 -17.53
CA ILE A 44 -32.98 11.13 -16.21
C ILE A 44 -31.91 12.13 -15.78
N LYS A 45 -32.29 13.09 -14.90
CA LYS A 45 -31.32 13.92 -14.19
C LYS A 45 -30.59 13.03 -13.19
N VAL A 46 -29.56 12.33 -13.65
CA VAL A 46 -28.63 11.62 -12.77
C VAL A 46 -27.88 12.67 -11.97
N THR A 47 -28.39 12.99 -10.79
CA THR A 47 -27.68 13.80 -9.79
C THR A 47 -26.53 12.95 -9.25
N MET A 48 -25.38 13.02 -9.92
CA MET A 48 -24.14 12.47 -9.40
C MET A 48 -23.90 13.06 -8.00
N PRO A 49 -23.54 12.25 -7.00
CA PRO A 49 -23.14 12.78 -5.71
C PRO A 49 -21.91 13.69 -5.90
N THR A 50 -21.81 14.75 -5.10
CA THR A 50 -20.65 15.65 -5.12
C THR A 50 -19.38 14.83 -4.95
N VAL A 51 -18.44 14.97 -5.90
CA VAL A 51 -17.14 14.29 -5.82
C VAL A 51 -16.46 14.75 -4.52
N PRO A 52 -16.07 13.83 -3.61
CA PRO A 52 -15.44 14.22 -2.36
C PRO A 52 -14.10 14.91 -2.64
N SER A 53 -13.84 16.01 -1.94
CA SER A 53 -12.55 16.70 -2.03
C SER A 53 -11.44 15.78 -1.54
N PHE A 54 -10.40 15.60 -2.36
CA PHE A 54 -9.17 14.93 -1.96
C PHE A 54 -8.13 15.98 -1.60
N GLU A 55 -7.89 16.16 -0.30
CA GLU A 55 -6.78 16.96 0.19
C GLU A 55 -5.53 16.10 0.29
N VAL A 56 -4.42 16.55 -0.31
CA VAL A 56 -3.13 15.86 -0.21
C VAL A 56 -2.65 15.93 1.24
N PRO A 57 -2.38 14.79 1.91
CA PRO A 57 -1.86 14.78 3.27
C PRO A 57 -0.52 15.54 3.35
N LYS A 58 -0.33 16.27 4.45
CA LYS A 58 0.89 17.03 4.76
C LYS A 58 1.63 16.35 5.92
N PRO A 59 2.95 16.59 6.07
CA PRO A 59 3.68 16.22 7.28
C PRO A 59 3.09 16.88 8.53
N HIS A 60 3.39 16.32 9.69
CA HIS A 60 3.14 16.96 10.98
C HIS A 60 4.03 18.22 11.16
N PRO A 61 3.63 19.17 12.04
CA PRO A 61 4.41 20.39 12.29
C PRO A 61 5.80 20.17 12.91
N ASP A 62 6.06 18.96 13.45
CA ASP A 62 7.35 18.54 14.00
C ASP A 62 8.33 17.98 12.94
N GLY A 63 7.90 17.90 11.67
CA GLY A 63 8.67 17.32 10.57
C GLY A 63 8.55 15.80 10.43
N SER A 64 7.73 15.13 11.24
CA SER A 64 7.39 13.72 11.03
C SER A 64 6.31 13.54 9.94
N HIS A 65 6.37 12.43 9.23
CA HIS A 65 5.38 12.09 8.20
C HIS A 65 4.14 11.43 8.80
N THR A 66 2.99 11.68 8.17
CA THR A 66 1.73 11.00 8.50
C THR A 66 1.62 9.65 7.77
N VAL A 67 0.85 8.72 8.30
CA VAL A 67 0.59 7.43 7.65
C VAL A 67 -0.18 7.61 6.34
N LYS A 68 -1.13 8.56 6.27
CA LYS A 68 -1.81 8.94 5.00
C LYS A 68 -0.82 9.47 3.95
N GLU A 69 0.13 10.32 4.36
CA GLU A 69 1.14 10.85 3.44
C GLU A 69 2.00 9.73 2.89
N MET A 70 2.53 8.84 3.75
CA MET A 70 3.38 7.75 3.29
C MET A 70 2.65 6.77 2.38
N ARG A 71 1.34 6.55 2.55
CA ARG A 71 0.54 5.70 1.63
C ARG A 71 0.13 6.38 0.31
N VAL A 72 0.23 7.71 0.21
CA VAL A 72 -0.08 8.48 -1.02
C VAL A 72 1.19 8.90 -1.77
N GLN A 73 2.26 9.16 -1.03
CA GLN A 73 3.50 9.77 -1.53
C GLN A 73 4.77 8.94 -1.24
N GLY A 74 4.68 7.81 -0.53
CA GLY A 74 5.83 7.01 -0.09
C GLY A 74 6.84 6.66 -1.19
N ASN A 75 6.37 6.41 -2.41
CA ASN A 75 7.22 6.16 -3.58
C ASN A 75 8.22 7.30 -3.90
N ARG A 76 7.96 8.52 -3.41
CA ARG A 76 8.86 9.68 -3.55
C ARG A 76 10.05 9.62 -2.58
N TYR A 77 9.90 8.93 -1.45
CA TYR A 77 10.85 8.90 -0.33
C TYR A 77 11.62 7.56 -0.25
N ILE A 78 11.58 6.74 -1.30
CA ILE A 78 12.23 5.42 -1.31
C ILE A 78 13.75 5.55 -1.23
N LYS A 79 14.34 4.84 -0.27
CA LYS A 79 15.73 4.88 0.24
C LYS A 79 16.06 6.04 1.18
N GLU A 80 15.14 6.95 1.45
CA GLU A 80 15.35 8.01 2.44
C GLU A 80 15.13 7.49 3.87
N THR A 81 15.86 8.07 4.84
CA THR A 81 15.62 7.84 6.27
C THR A 81 14.61 8.88 6.75
N LEU A 82 13.51 8.44 7.34
CA LEU A 82 12.41 9.30 7.75
C LEU A 82 11.73 8.82 9.03
N SER A 83 11.03 9.74 9.68
CA SER A 83 10.29 9.51 10.92
C SER A 83 8.79 9.53 10.63
N ILE A 84 8.10 8.42 10.90
CA ILE A 84 6.64 8.30 10.75
C ILE A 84 6.02 8.35 12.13
N LYS A 85 5.05 9.25 12.32
CA LYS A 85 4.25 9.32 13.55
C LYS A 85 2.90 8.63 13.34
N GLY A 86 2.44 7.89 14.35
CA GLY A 86 1.15 7.22 14.30
C GLY A 86 0.84 6.40 15.57
N TYR A 87 -0.25 5.66 15.52
CA TYR A 87 -0.67 4.72 16.54
C TYR A 87 -0.41 3.28 16.09
N ILE A 88 0.03 2.41 16.98
CA ILE A 88 0.19 0.98 16.64
C ILE A 88 -1.18 0.32 16.60
N VAL A 89 -1.57 -0.20 15.43
CA VAL A 89 -2.89 -0.82 15.22
C VAL A 89 -2.83 -2.35 15.15
N TRP A 90 -1.64 -2.91 14.92
CA TRP A 90 -1.39 -4.35 14.97
C TRP A 90 0.09 -4.63 15.26
N GLN A 91 0.38 -5.74 15.93
CA GLN A 91 1.73 -6.24 16.19
C GLN A 91 1.82 -7.74 15.87
N TYR A 92 2.97 -8.18 15.36
CA TYR A 92 3.24 -9.61 15.18
C TYR A 92 3.51 -10.27 16.53
N ASP A 93 2.59 -11.12 16.98
CA ASP A 93 2.84 -12.11 18.03
C ASP A 93 3.11 -13.49 17.42
N CYS A 94 4.33 -14.00 17.63
CA CYS A 94 4.70 -15.35 17.20
C CYS A 94 3.91 -16.44 17.94
N ALA A 95 3.61 -16.26 19.23
CA ALA A 95 2.97 -17.29 20.04
C ALA A 95 1.52 -17.56 19.63
N THR A 96 0.81 -16.55 19.13
CA THR A 96 -0.48 -16.72 18.44
C THR A 96 -0.27 -17.25 17.02
N ALA A 97 0.70 -16.71 16.27
CA ALA A 97 0.87 -17.03 14.85
C ALA A 97 1.29 -18.49 14.54
N ILE A 98 1.97 -19.19 15.45
CA ILE A 98 2.42 -20.59 15.23
C ILE A 98 1.61 -21.65 15.99
N ARG A 99 0.59 -21.24 16.78
CA ARG A 99 -0.14 -22.11 17.71
C ARG A 99 -0.92 -23.21 16.98
N GLN A 100 -0.84 -24.45 17.47
CA GLN A 100 -1.75 -25.52 17.06
C GLN A 100 -3.02 -25.54 17.94
N PRO A 101 -4.19 -25.98 17.45
CA PRO A 101 -5.47 -25.81 18.16
C PRO A 101 -5.52 -26.38 19.58
N ASP A 102 -4.85 -27.51 19.81
CA ASP A 102 -4.84 -28.25 21.10
C ASP A 102 -3.57 -27.97 21.94
N GLU A 103 -2.83 -26.90 21.65
CA GLU A 103 -1.51 -26.63 22.21
C GLU A 103 -1.53 -25.55 23.32
N ASP A 104 -0.94 -25.89 24.47
CA ASP A 104 -0.81 -24.95 25.60
C ASP A 104 0.32 -23.92 25.43
N ASP A 105 0.25 -22.84 26.21
CA ASP A 105 1.21 -21.73 26.14
C ASP A 105 2.66 -22.17 26.45
N ALA A 106 2.84 -23.20 27.27
CA ALA A 106 4.16 -23.69 27.66
C ALA A 106 4.81 -24.53 26.55
N ALA A 107 4.03 -25.34 25.83
CA ALA A 107 4.44 -26.06 24.64
C ALA A 107 4.82 -25.09 23.50
N VAL A 108 4.00 -24.07 23.24
CA VAL A 108 4.32 -23.02 22.25
C VAL A 108 5.61 -22.29 22.63
N ALA A 109 5.73 -21.81 23.87
CA ALA A 109 6.91 -21.09 24.34
C ALA A 109 8.18 -21.95 24.28
N LYS A 110 8.09 -23.24 24.65
CA LYS A 110 9.17 -24.20 24.51
C LYS A 110 9.57 -24.40 23.05
N ARG A 111 8.61 -24.56 22.12
CA ARG A 111 8.90 -24.74 20.69
C ARG A 111 9.57 -23.51 20.08
N ILE A 112 9.22 -22.29 20.52
CA ILE A 112 9.89 -21.05 20.13
C ILE A 112 11.34 -21.01 20.66
N GLU A 113 11.59 -21.48 21.89
CA GLU A 113 12.94 -21.54 22.46
C GLU A 113 13.82 -22.64 21.84
N GLU A 114 13.22 -23.76 21.43
CA GLU A 114 13.92 -24.86 20.73
C GLU A 114 14.20 -24.55 19.26
N ASN A 115 13.27 -23.91 18.54
CA ASN A 115 13.47 -23.44 17.17
C ASN A 115 12.95 -22.01 16.94
N PRO A 116 13.81 -20.98 17.16
CA PRO A 116 13.45 -19.58 16.95
C PRO A 116 13.13 -19.21 15.48
N THR A 117 13.50 -20.04 14.50
CA THR A 117 13.26 -19.77 13.07
C THR A 117 11.79 -19.94 12.66
N LEU A 118 10.96 -20.50 13.54
CA LEU A 118 9.49 -20.57 13.37
C LEU A 118 8.83 -19.18 13.47
N CYS A 119 9.47 -18.22 14.15
CA CYS A 119 9.00 -16.85 14.22
C CYS A 119 9.52 -16.02 13.04
N ARG A 120 8.64 -15.24 12.41
CA ARG A 120 9.10 -14.06 11.64
C ARG A 120 9.77 -13.06 12.58
N ARG A 121 10.56 -12.14 12.02
CA ARG A 121 11.09 -11.01 12.78
C ARG A 121 9.93 -10.15 13.30
N PRO A 122 10.06 -9.50 14.48
CA PRO A 122 9.03 -8.61 14.97
C PRO A 122 8.77 -7.46 13.99
N ALA A 123 7.49 -7.15 13.85
CA ALA A 123 6.96 -6.14 12.95
C ALA A 123 5.63 -5.63 13.51
N PHE A 124 5.26 -4.41 13.16
CA PHE A 124 3.99 -3.80 13.56
C PHE A 124 3.45 -2.86 12.47
N TYR A 125 2.18 -2.47 12.60
CA TYR A 125 1.51 -1.55 11.69
C TYR A 125 1.16 -0.24 12.39
N LEU A 126 1.46 0.89 11.74
CA LEU A 126 1.15 2.24 12.19
C LEU A 126 -0.05 2.82 11.43
N GLY A 127 -1.07 3.28 12.14
CA GLY A 127 -2.19 4.07 11.62
C GLY A 127 -2.13 5.54 12.05
N ASP A 128 -2.89 6.42 11.42
CA ASP A 128 -3.01 7.83 11.89
C ASP A 128 -3.90 7.96 13.15
N THR A 129 -4.72 6.94 13.43
CA THR A 129 -5.59 6.82 14.61
C THR A 129 -5.60 5.37 15.11
N PRO A 130 -5.92 5.09 16.39
CA PRO A 130 -5.99 3.72 16.92
C PRO A 130 -6.92 2.79 16.12
N ASP A 131 -8.03 3.31 15.61
CA ASP A 131 -9.01 2.56 14.81
C ASP A 131 -8.66 2.43 13.31
N THR A 132 -7.41 2.70 12.92
CA THR A 132 -7.00 2.56 11.50
C THR A 132 -6.94 1.07 11.13
N PRO A 133 -7.68 0.60 10.12
CA PRO A 133 -7.62 -0.80 9.71
C PRO A 133 -6.26 -1.11 9.05
N VAL A 134 -5.79 -2.35 9.18
CA VAL A 134 -4.40 -2.75 8.86
C VAL A 134 -4.04 -2.50 7.39
N GLU A 135 -4.99 -2.64 6.46
CA GLU A 135 -4.80 -2.38 5.02
C GLU A 135 -4.64 -0.87 4.71
N ARG A 136 -4.85 -0.01 5.71
CA ARG A 136 -4.62 1.45 5.65
C ARG A 136 -3.45 1.92 6.51
N ALA A 137 -2.76 1.00 7.17
CA ALA A 137 -1.60 1.29 8.00
C ALA A 137 -0.29 1.21 7.19
N VAL A 138 0.77 1.81 7.72
CA VAL A 138 2.15 1.63 7.26
C VAL A 138 2.78 0.46 8.01
N TRP A 139 3.51 -0.40 7.29
CA TRP A 139 4.20 -1.54 7.86
C TRP A 139 5.62 -1.16 8.33
N VAL A 140 5.96 -1.46 9.58
CA VAL A 140 7.30 -1.33 10.15
C VAL A 140 7.90 -2.72 10.39
N VAL A 141 9.11 -2.96 9.90
CA VAL A 141 9.79 -4.26 9.85
C VAL A 141 11.21 -4.19 10.42
N GLU A 142 11.84 -5.35 10.63
CA GLU A 142 13.19 -5.49 11.20
C GLU A 142 13.32 -4.96 12.65
N VAL A 143 12.20 -4.93 13.38
CA VAL A 143 12.15 -4.43 14.76
C VAL A 143 12.97 -5.36 15.67
N PRO A 144 13.83 -4.84 16.57
CA PRO A 144 14.65 -5.66 17.46
C PRO A 144 13.83 -6.66 18.28
N ARG A 145 14.35 -7.89 18.41
CA ARG A 145 13.81 -8.94 19.30
C ARG A 145 14.73 -9.19 20.49
N GLU A 146 14.20 -9.80 21.53
CA GLU A 146 15.03 -10.31 22.61
C GLU A 146 15.95 -11.45 22.15
N MET A 147 17.12 -11.55 22.78
CA MET A 147 17.96 -12.76 22.69
C MET A 147 17.30 -13.92 23.41
N THR A 148 17.25 -15.07 22.74
CA THR A 148 16.84 -16.36 23.30
C THR A 148 17.81 -16.83 24.39
N LYS A 149 17.38 -17.79 25.23
CA LYS A 149 18.27 -18.39 26.25
C LYS A 149 19.43 -19.19 25.66
N GLN A 150 19.36 -19.59 24.39
CA GLN A 150 20.46 -20.24 23.67
C GLN A 150 21.50 -19.21 23.23
N GLU A 151 21.07 -18.11 22.61
CA GLU A 151 21.97 -17.02 22.18
C GLU A 151 22.73 -16.41 23.36
N LYS A 152 22.05 -16.15 24.49
CA LYS A 152 22.67 -15.66 25.74
C LYS A 152 23.73 -16.60 26.35
N LYS A 153 23.81 -17.86 25.90
CA LYS A 153 24.83 -18.85 26.33
C LYS A 153 25.93 -19.07 25.29
N ASN A 154 25.60 -18.93 24.00
CA ASN A 154 26.45 -19.36 22.89
C ASN A 154 27.16 -18.19 22.18
N LEU A 155 26.68 -16.96 22.33
CA LEU A 155 27.30 -15.77 21.74
C LEU A 155 28.45 -15.23 22.63
N PRO A 156 29.49 -14.61 22.04
CA PRO A 156 30.48 -13.84 22.79
C PRO A 156 29.81 -12.73 23.61
N LYS A 157 30.32 -12.45 24.83
CA LYS A 157 29.72 -11.45 25.72
C LYS A 157 29.59 -10.07 25.07
N GLU A 158 30.56 -9.69 24.24
CA GLU A 158 30.54 -8.46 23.45
C GLU A 158 29.28 -8.33 22.57
N MET A 159 28.80 -9.43 21.97
CA MET A 159 27.57 -9.46 21.16
C MET A 159 26.29 -9.47 22.01
N VAL A 160 26.39 -9.90 23.28
CA VAL A 160 25.29 -9.86 24.25
C VAL A 160 25.14 -8.46 24.84
N ASP A 161 26.26 -7.81 25.18
CA ASP A 161 26.32 -6.46 25.74
C ASP A 161 25.97 -5.37 24.68
N THR A 162 26.20 -5.63 23.39
CA THR A 162 25.85 -4.72 22.27
C THR A 162 24.51 -5.03 21.59
N TRP A 163 23.74 -6.00 22.08
CA TRP A 163 22.48 -6.39 21.46
C TRP A 163 21.46 -5.22 21.49
N PRO A 164 20.74 -4.93 20.39
CA PRO A 164 19.84 -3.79 20.32
C PRO A 164 18.72 -3.87 21.36
N ALA A 165 18.48 -2.75 22.05
CA ALA A 165 17.39 -2.63 23.00
C ALA A 165 16.03 -2.84 22.30
N VAL A 166 15.22 -3.73 22.86
CA VAL A 166 13.88 -4.02 22.33
C VAL A 166 12.94 -2.88 22.69
N PRO A 167 12.27 -2.24 21.71
CA PRO A 167 11.28 -1.21 22.01
C PRO A 167 10.07 -1.83 22.72
N PRO A 168 9.58 -1.26 23.83
CA PRO A 168 8.29 -1.63 24.40
C PRO A 168 7.20 -1.01 23.55
N TYR A 169 6.34 -1.83 22.97
CA TYR A 169 5.22 -1.38 22.15
C TYR A 169 3.97 -2.25 22.32
N LYS A 170 2.81 -1.62 22.24
CA LYS A 170 1.48 -2.25 22.34
C LYS A 170 0.53 -1.63 21.32
N VAL A 171 -0.45 -2.41 20.89
CA VAL A 171 -1.61 -1.88 20.14
C VAL A 171 -2.30 -0.79 20.97
N GLY A 172 -2.49 0.39 20.36
CA GLY A 172 -3.03 1.60 20.98
C GLY A 172 -1.99 2.66 21.36
N ASP A 173 -0.69 2.33 21.45
CA ASP A 173 0.35 3.32 21.77
C ASP A 173 0.52 4.35 20.64
N GLU A 174 0.71 5.62 21.00
CA GLU A 174 1.16 6.70 20.11
C GLU A 174 2.69 6.73 20.05
N VAL A 175 3.26 6.64 18.85
CA VAL A 175 4.68 6.42 18.65
C VAL A 175 5.23 7.21 17.45
N VAL A 176 6.54 7.43 17.45
CA VAL A 176 7.31 7.85 16.26
C VAL A 176 8.33 6.75 15.96
N ALA A 177 8.22 6.13 14.79
CA ALA A 177 9.19 5.17 14.29
C ALA A 177 10.07 5.84 13.23
N THR A 178 11.38 5.75 13.39
CA THR A 178 12.37 6.26 12.44
C THR A 178 13.08 5.10 11.77
N GLY A 179 13.24 5.18 10.46
CA GLY A 179 13.82 4.09 9.67
C GLY A 179 14.01 4.46 8.20
N GLN A 180 14.55 3.52 7.43
CA GLN A 180 14.69 3.70 5.98
C GLN A 180 13.41 3.24 5.26
N TRP A 181 12.85 4.09 4.41
CA TRP A 181 11.65 3.76 3.64
C TRP A 181 12.01 2.98 2.38
N MET A 182 11.51 1.74 2.25
CA MET A 182 11.97 0.78 1.25
C MET A 182 10.81 -0.06 0.69
N HIS A 183 10.98 -0.66 -0.50
CA HIS A 183 10.05 -1.68 -1.00
C HIS A 183 10.34 -3.09 -0.47
N ALA A 184 11.53 -3.32 0.09
CA ALA A 184 11.94 -4.59 0.66
C ALA A 184 12.90 -4.39 1.84
N SER A 185 12.83 -5.27 2.84
CA SER A 185 13.74 -5.31 3.97
C SER A 185 15.00 -6.13 3.64
N PRO A 186 16.11 -5.96 4.37
CA PRO A 186 17.32 -6.76 4.20
C PRO A 186 17.11 -8.28 4.32
N HIS A 187 16.06 -8.72 5.04
CA HIS A 187 15.76 -10.14 5.25
C HIS A 187 14.48 -10.63 4.54
N GLY A 188 14.01 -9.91 3.51
CA GLY A 188 13.05 -10.43 2.53
C GLY A 188 11.57 -10.12 2.76
N GLU A 189 11.21 -9.34 3.77
CA GLU A 189 9.87 -8.74 3.84
C GLU A 189 9.73 -7.72 2.68
N SER A 190 8.58 -7.62 2.01
CA SER A 190 8.42 -6.69 0.88
C SER A 190 7.00 -6.15 0.71
N ASN A 191 6.90 -4.90 0.25
CA ASN A 191 5.64 -4.20 -0.01
C ASN A 191 5.77 -3.23 -1.20
N THR A 192 4.82 -3.31 -2.15
CA THR A 192 4.74 -2.38 -3.28
C THR A 192 4.46 -0.95 -2.85
N ASP A 193 3.70 -0.78 -1.78
CA ASP A 193 3.31 0.53 -1.24
C ASP A 193 4.40 1.13 -0.34
N GLY A 194 5.45 0.35 -0.04
CA GLY A 194 6.56 0.69 0.84
C GLY A 194 6.41 0.17 2.27
N LEU A 195 7.54 0.03 2.96
CA LEU A 195 7.67 -0.37 4.35
C LEU A 195 8.80 0.43 5.02
N LEU A 196 8.74 0.56 6.35
CA LEU A 196 9.77 1.23 7.14
C LEU A 196 10.70 0.18 7.75
N VAL A 197 11.96 0.15 7.31
CA VAL A 197 13.02 -0.66 7.92
C VAL A 197 13.49 0.05 9.18
N TYR A 198 13.20 -0.54 10.35
CA TYR A 198 13.47 0.03 11.67
C TYR A 198 14.91 0.51 11.85
N GLN A 199 15.09 1.70 12.43
CA GLN A 199 16.38 2.18 12.95
C GLN A 199 16.26 2.66 14.41
N SER A 200 15.23 3.45 14.73
CA SER A 200 14.94 3.88 16.10
C SER A 200 13.45 4.18 16.31
N PHE A 201 13.07 4.35 17.57
CA PHE A 201 11.67 4.39 18.00
C PHE A 201 11.49 5.22 19.27
N ASN A 202 10.41 5.99 19.32
CA ASN A 202 9.93 6.77 20.45
C ASN A 202 8.49 6.35 20.76
N ASN A 203 8.24 5.81 21.94
CA ASN A 203 6.90 5.54 22.45
C ASN A 203 6.46 6.71 23.33
N ILE A 204 5.61 7.58 22.78
CA ILE A 204 5.12 8.78 23.46
C ILE A 204 4.22 8.37 24.63
N THR A 205 3.34 7.39 24.43
CA THR A 205 2.43 6.87 25.47
C THR A 205 3.18 6.28 26.67
N GLN A 206 4.28 5.55 26.42
CA GLN A 206 5.07 4.91 27.49
C GLN A 206 6.29 5.74 27.94
N ASN A 207 6.51 6.94 27.38
CA ASN A 207 7.68 7.80 27.64
C ASN A 207 9.02 7.07 27.45
N TRP A 208 9.13 6.21 26.43
CA TRP A 208 10.33 5.43 26.15
C TRP A 208 10.97 5.86 24.83
N GLN A 209 12.28 6.10 24.84
CA GLN A 209 13.05 6.46 23.66
C GLN A 209 14.13 5.41 23.45
N SER A 210 14.35 4.99 22.19
CA SER A 210 15.47 4.13 21.84
C SER A 210 16.79 4.77 22.28
N PRO A 211 17.72 4.01 22.88
CA PRO A 211 19.07 4.52 23.11
C PRO A 211 19.67 4.96 21.78
N ALA A 212 20.53 5.99 21.82
CA ALA A 212 21.29 6.39 20.64
C ALA A 212 22.07 5.18 20.10
N PRO A 213 22.20 5.03 18.77
CA PRO A 213 23.02 3.97 18.19
C PRO A 213 24.41 3.97 18.82
N ILE A 214 24.85 2.82 19.32
CA ILE A 214 26.23 2.67 19.78
C ILE A 214 27.10 2.82 18.54
N GLU A 215 27.85 3.92 18.47
CA GLU A 215 28.77 4.21 17.37
C GLU A 215 29.93 3.21 17.43
N LEU A 216 29.74 2.06 16.78
CA LEU A 216 30.77 1.05 16.59
C LEU A 216 31.88 1.68 15.75
N ALA A 217 32.93 2.14 16.42
CA ALA A 217 34.08 2.76 15.80
C ALA A 217 34.56 1.90 14.62
N GLU A 218 34.61 2.51 13.42
CA GLU A 218 34.91 1.79 12.18
C GLU A 218 36.21 0.98 12.36
N PRO A 219 36.21 -0.33 12.04
CA PRO A 219 37.42 -1.12 12.15
C PRO A 219 38.45 -0.50 11.20
N SER A 220 39.54 0.03 11.77
CA SER A 220 40.60 0.71 11.02
C SER A 220 41.37 -0.31 10.18
N ILE A 221 40.81 -0.65 9.00
CA ILE A 221 41.45 -1.44 7.96
C ILE A 221 42.58 -0.58 7.39
N ARG A 222 43.72 -0.61 8.07
CA ARG A 222 44.97 -0.09 7.50
C ARG A 222 45.24 -0.90 6.23
N PRO A 223 45.38 -0.25 5.05
CA PRO A 223 45.78 -0.98 3.85
C PRO A 223 47.14 -1.64 4.10
N PRO A 224 47.39 -2.83 3.54
CA PRO A 224 48.69 -3.48 3.67
C PRO A 224 49.77 -2.57 3.08
N ALA A 225 50.91 -2.48 3.76
CA ALA A 225 52.07 -1.78 3.21
C ALA A 225 52.60 -2.55 1.99
N HIS A 226 52.82 -1.82 0.89
CA HIS A 226 53.50 -2.27 -0.32
C HIS A 226 54.97 -1.87 -0.29
#